data_AF-A0A963H6H6-F1
#
_entry.id   AF-A0A963H6H6-F1
#
_cell.length_a   1.000
_cell.length_b   1.000
_cell.length_c   1.000
_cell.angle_alpha   90.00
_cell.angle_beta   90.00
_cell.angle_gamma   90.00
#
_symmetry.space_group_name_H-M   'P 1'
#
loop_
_entity.id
_entity.type
_entity.pdbx_description
1 polymer ?
#
loop_
_entity_poly.entity_id
_entity_poly.type
_entity_poly.pdbx_seq_one_letter_code
_entity_poly.pdbx_strand_id
1 'polypeptide(L)' 'QSRRLTRDDIYIADEAFFTGTAAEVTPIRELDRRVIGAGKRGPITEKIQSRFFDIVGGRAPEYDRWLAYI' A
#
# COMPACT_ATOMS: atom_id res chain seq x y z
N GLN A 1 10.47 4.54 9.96
CA GLN A 1 11.05 3.54 10.88
C GLN A 1 10.98 2.19 10.20
N SER A 2 12.09 1.48 10.04
CA SER A 2 12.11 0.10 9.56
C SER A 2 12.42 -0.82 10.74
N ARG A 3 11.58 -1.82 10.97
CA ARG A 3 11.77 -2.80 12.06
C ARG A 3 11.29 -4.17 11.60
N ARG A 4 11.80 -5.22 12.24
CA ARG A 4 11.25 -6.57 12.09
C ARG A 4 9.86 -6.61 12.76
N LEU A 5 8.92 -7.24 12.07
CA LEU A 5 7.54 -7.46 12.53
C LEU A 5 7.34 -8.96 12.73
N THR A 6 6.59 -9.31 13.76
CA THR A 6 6.03 -10.64 13.96
C THR A 6 4.66 -10.72 13.30
N ARG A 7 4.11 -11.93 13.16
CA ARG A 7 2.73 -12.10 12.69
C ARG A 7 1.71 -11.39 13.59
N ASP A 8 1.98 -11.34 14.90
CA ASP A 8 1.05 -10.80 15.87
C ASP A 8 0.99 -9.26 15.78
N ASP A 9 2.09 -8.61 15.36
CA ASP A 9 2.10 -7.19 15.00
C ASP A 9 1.11 -6.89 13.85
N ILE A 10 0.96 -7.82 12.89
CA ILE A 10 0.06 -7.65 11.73
C ILE A 10 -1.39 -7.88 12.15
N TYR A 11 -1.66 -8.85 13.03
CA TYR A 11 -3.02 -9.12 13.51
C TYR A 11 -3.64 -7.96 14.26
N ILE A 12 -2.83 -7.13 14.92
CA ILE A 12 -3.29 -5.97 15.69
C ILE A 12 -3.10 -4.64 14.94
N ALA A 13 -2.69 -4.67 13.68
CA ALA A 13 -2.50 -3.47 12.88
C ALA A 13 -3.84 -2.84 12.47
N ASP A 14 -3.87 -1.51 12.39
CA ASP A 14 -5.01 -0.79 11.82
C ASP A 14 -5.15 -1.05 10.31
N GLU A 15 -4.02 -1.16 9.60
CA GLU A 15 -3.94 -1.38 8.16
C GLU A 15 -2.69 -2.20 7.78
N ALA A 16 -2.79 -2.99 6.71
CA ALA A 16 -1.67 -3.67 6.08
C ALA A 16 -1.83 -3.70 4.56
N PHE A 17 -0.73 -3.69 3.81
CA PHE A 17 -0.74 -3.74 2.35
C PHE A 17 0.54 -4.38 1.79
N PHE A 18 0.46 -4.91 0.58
CA PHE A 18 1.61 -5.33 -0.22
C PHE A 18 2.04 -4.23 -1.19
N THR A 19 3.32 -4.26 -1.55
CA THR A 19 3.87 -3.46 -2.65
C THR A 19 4.57 -4.35 -3.66
N GLY A 20 4.43 -4.07 -4.95
CA GLY A 20 5.19 -4.75 -6.01
C GLY A 20 4.85 -4.22 -7.40
N THR A 21 5.65 -4.50 -8.42
CA THR A 21 5.37 -3.98 -9.78
C THR A 21 4.02 -4.45 -10.31
N ALA A 22 3.65 -5.71 -10.08
CA ALA A 22 2.36 -6.25 -10.51
C ALA A 22 1.24 -6.03 -9.47
N ALA A 23 1.58 -6.03 -8.17
CA ALA A 23 0.61 -5.86 -7.08
C ALA A 23 0.35 -4.39 -6.73
N GLU A 24 1.16 -3.48 -7.28
CA GLU A 24 1.12 -2.04 -7.06
C GLU A 24 1.13 -1.71 -5.56
N VAL A 25 0.04 -1.13 -5.05
CA VAL A 25 -0.26 -0.99 -3.63
C VAL A 25 -1.56 -1.74 -3.36
N THR A 26 -1.48 -2.95 -2.81
CA THR A 26 -2.65 -3.82 -2.62
C THR A 26 -3.00 -3.96 -1.13
N PRO A 27 -4.20 -3.52 -0.68
CA PRO A 27 -4.62 -3.64 0.71
C PRO A 27 -4.83 -5.11 1.13
N ILE A 28 -4.44 -5.43 2.36
CA ILE A 28 -4.68 -6.73 2.99
C ILE A 28 -5.78 -6.55 4.03
N ARG A 29 -6.95 -7.15 3.77
CA ARG A 29 -8.10 -7.10 4.70
C ARG A 29 -8.06 -8.17 5.79
N GLU A 30 -7.31 -9.24 5.57
CA GLU A 30 -7.33 -10.44 6.40
C GLU A 30 -6.01 -11.22 6.26
N LEU A 31 -5.48 -11.74 7.38
CA LEU A 31 -4.35 -12.65 7.42
C LEU A 31 -4.69 -13.82 8.35
N ASP A 32 -4.44 -15.05 7.91
CA ASP A 32 -4.69 -16.28 8.69
C ASP A 32 -6.10 -16.35 9.31
N ARG A 33 -7.12 -15.97 8.53
CA ARG A 33 -8.55 -15.90 8.96
C ARG A 33 -8.82 -14.87 10.06
N ARG A 34 -7.93 -13.88 10.22
CA ARG A 34 -8.10 -12.75 11.15
C ARG A 34 -8.22 -11.46 10.36
N VAL A 35 -9.32 -10.76 10.58
CA VAL A 35 -9.60 -9.46 9.99
C VAL A 35 -8.59 -8.45 10.53
N ILE A 36 -7.95 -7.69 9.62
CA ILE A 36 -7.03 -6.61 9.97
C ILE A 36 -7.84 -5.30 10.03
N GLY A 37 -7.72 -4.56 11.12
CA GLY A 37 -8.44 -3.31 11.35
C GLY A 37 -9.94 -3.42 11.06
N ALA A 38 -10.44 -2.60 10.14
CA ALA A 38 -11.85 -2.56 9.74
C ALA A 38 -12.24 -3.61 8.68
N GLY A 39 -11.34 -4.50 8.27
CA GLY A 39 -11.60 -5.54 7.25
C GLY A 39 -11.82 -5.03 5.84
N LYS A 40 -11.40 -3.80 5.57
CA LYS A 40 -11.45 -3.14 4.25
C LYS A 40 -10.22 -2.27 4.07
N ARG A 41 -10.05 -1.71 2.86
CA ARG A 41 -9.00 -0.71 2.59
C ARG A 41 -9.14 0.44 3.59
N GLY A 42 -8.07 0.73 4.32
CA GLY A 42 -8.02 1.85 5.24
C GLY A 42 -7.56 3.16 4.58
N PRO A 43 -7.73 4.30 5.27
CA PRO A 43 -7.47 5.62 4.72
C PRO A 43 -6.00 5.86 4.36
N ILE A 44 -5.03 5.29 5.09
CA ILE A 44 -3.61 5.47 4.79
C ILE A 44 -3.22 4.69 3.54
N THR A 45 -3.68 3.45 3.43
CA THR A 45 -3.46 2.60 2.27
C THR A 45 -4.08 3.22 1.02
N GLU A 46 -5.31 3.76 1.12
CA GLU A 46 -5.96 4.49 0.03
C GLU A 46 -5.14 5.71 -0.41
N LYS A 47 -4.70 6.54 0.53
CA LYS A 47 -3.90 7.73 0.22
C LYS A 47 -2.60 7.37 -0.52
N ILE A 48 -1.91 6.33 -0.07
CA ILE A 48 -0.67 5.85 -0.71
C ILE A 48 -0.98 5.26 -2.09
N GLN A 49 -2.03 4.45 -2.22
CA GLN A 49 -2.46 3.84 -3.48
C GLN A 49 -2.84 4.91 -4.51
N SER A 50 -3.66 5.89 -4.15
CA SER A 50 -4.04 6.99 -5.03
C SER A 50 -2.81 7.77 -5.49
N ARG A 51 -1.89 8.10 -4.57
CA ARG A 51 -0.67 8.83 -4.93
C ARG A 51 0.24 8.02 -5.85
N PHE A 52 0.36 6.71 -5.63
CA PHE A 52 1.08 5.82 -6.53
C PHE A 52 0.53 5.89 -7.96
N PHE A 53 -0.80 5.79 -8.12
CA PHE A 53 -1.44 5.86 -9.43
C PHE A 53 -1.31 7.22 -10.11
N ASP A 54 -1.27 8.31 -9.35
CA ASP A 54 -0.99 9.64 -9.90
C ASP A 54 0.45 9.74 -10.42
N ILE A 55 1.41 9.15 -9.71
CA ILE A 55 2.81 9.14 -10.10
C ILE A 55 3.01 8.31 -11.37
N VAL A 56 2.59 7.04 -11.38
CA VAL A 56 2.80 6.16 -12.55
C VAL A 56 1.95 6.59 -13.75
N GLY A 57 0.86 7.33 -13.52
CA GLY A 57 0.02 7.91 -14.56
C GLY A 57 0.47 9.28 -15.06
N GLY A 58 1.64 9.80 -14.63
CA GLY A 58 2.18 11.09 -15.10
C GLY A 58 1.39 12.32 -14.64
N ARG A 59 0.62 12.22 -13.54
CA ARG A 59 -0.16 13.32 -12.95
C ARG A 59 0.55 13.98 -11.76
N ALA A 60 1.80 13.60 -11.48
CA ALA A 60 2.62 14.12 -10.39
C ALA A 60 3.98 14.61 -10.93
N PRO A 61 4.07 15.87 -11.41
CA PRO A 61 5.24 16.42 -12.10
C PRO A 61 6.55 16.29 -11.32
N GLU A 62 6.47 16.30 -9.99
CA GLU A 62 7.64 16.15 -9.11
C GLU A 62 8.30 14.75 -9.18
N TYR A 63 7.65 13.79 -9.84
CA TYR A 63 8.15 12.44 -10.08
C TYR A 63 8.40 12.11 -11.56
N ASP A 64 8.33 13.08 -12.47
CA ASP A 64 8.49 12.86 -13.92
C ASP A 64 9.80 12.12 -14.26
N ARG A 65 10.86 12.34 -13.48
CA ARG A 65 12.15 11.63 -13.63
C ARG A 65 12.07 10.10 -13.49
N TRP A 66 10.98 9.56 -12.97
CA TRP A 66 10.74 8.12 -12.85
C TRP A 66 10.05 7.52 -14.08
N LEU A 67 9.52 8.35 -14.96
CA LEU A 67 8.80 7.92 -16.16
C LEU A 67 9.69 8.05 -17.39
N ALA A 68 9.73 6.98 -18.18
CA ALA A 68 10.32 7.00 -19.51
C ALA A 68 9.18 7.01 -20.53
N TYR A 69 9.06 8.09 -21.28
CA TYR A 69 8.10 8.22 -22.37
C TYR A 69 8.70 7.58 -23.62
N ILE A 70 7.97 6.61 -24.20
CA ILE A 70 8.34 5.86 -25.40
C ILE A 70 7.64 6.41 -26.64
#